data_AF-A0A9E4DZM9-F1
#
_entry.id   AF-A0A9E4DZM9-F1
#
_cell.length_a   1.000
_cell.length_b   1.000
_cell.length_c   1.000
_cell.angle_alpha   90.00
_cell.angle_beta   90.00
_cell.angle_gamma   90.00
#
_symmetry.space_group_name_H-M   'P 1'
#
loop_
_entity.id
_entity.type
_entity.pdbx_description
1 polymer ?
#
loop_
_entity_poly.entity_id
_entity_poly.type
_entity_poly.pdbx_seq_one_letter_code
_entity_poly.pdbx_strand_id
1 'polypeptide(L)'
;MASKKTVAFNELLDSNDSTIYDLETHSPGPEGSLPLTPEMLLNLPSGDVFAWSHNAGMGWAPGELNRREFLILSTQGGIRAPDGSPIALGYHTGHWEVGLLMQAAAEEFKELGM
;
A
#
# COMPACT_ATOMS: atom_id res chain seq x y z
N MET A 1 -14.22 -35.02 41.37
CA MET A 1 -14.84 -33.86 40.67
C MET A 1 -13.76 -32.84 40.43
N ALA A 2 -13.49 -32.46 39.18
CA ALA A 2 -12.47 -31.46 38.88
C ALA A 2 -12.95 -30.06 39.30
N SER A 3 -12.14 -29.34 40.08
CA SER A 3 -12.41 -27.95 40.48
C SER A 3 -12.47 -27.07 39.23
N LYS A 4 -13.59 -26.39 39.00
CA LYS A 4 -13.67 -25.36 37.96
C LYS A 4 -12.77 -24.19 38.38
N LYS A 5 -11.77 -23.89 37.56
CA LYS A 5 -10.90 -22.72 37.75
C LYS A 5 -11.72 -21.48 37.43
N THR A 6 -11.92 -20.59 38.41
CA THR A 6 -12.49 -19.27 38.19
C THR A 6 -11.42 -18.39 37.56
N VAL A 7 -11.65 -17.89 36.36
CA VAL A 7 -10.78 -16.94 35.64
C VAL A 7 -11.41 -15.56 35.73
N ALA A 8 -10.63 -14.53 36.08
CA ALA A 8 -11.15 -13.17 36.12
C ALA A 8 -11.44 -12.66 34.69
N PHE A 9 -12.46 -11.81 34.51
CA PHE A 9 -12.83 -11.33 33.17
C PHE A 9 -11.68 -10.65 32.42
N ASN A 10 -10.83 -9.89 33.13
CA ASN A 10 -9.65 -9.26 32.51
C ASN A 10 -8.61 -10.28 32.06
N GLU A 11 -8.42 -11.38 32.80
CA GLU A 11 -7.52 -12.47 32.40
C GLU A 11 -8.03 -13.24 31.16
N LEU A 12 -9.31 -13.06 30.79
CA LEU A 12 -9.86 -13.59 29.54
C LEU A 12 -9.62 -12.64 28.36
N LEU A 13 -9.64 -11.32 28.58
CA LEU A 13 -9.52 -10.31 27.53
C LEU A 13 -8.08 -9.89 27.24
N ASP A 14 -7.22 -9.94 28.25
CA ASP A 14 -5.85 -9.43 28.17
C ASP A 14 -4.90 -10.41 28.87
N SER A 15 -3.87 -10.84 28.12
CA SER A 15 -2.82 -11.72 28.66
C SER A 15 -1.88 -10.98 29.62
N ASN A 16 -1.89 -9.64 29.65
CA ASN A 16 -0.87 -8.79 30.28
C ASN A 16 0.56 -9.12 29.84
N ASP A 17 0.70 -9.81 28.71
CA ASP A 17 1.99 -10.23 28.18
C ASP A 17 2.50 -9.17 27.20
N SER A 18 3.48 -8.37 27.63
CA SER A 18 4.05 -7.32 26.80
C SER A 18 4.87 -7.86 25.62
N THR A 19 5.25 -9.14 25.63
CA THR A 19 6.03 -9.75 24.54
C THR A 19 5.25 -9.83 23.23
N ILE A 20 3.92 -9.65 23.25
CA ILE A 20 3.10 -9.57 22.03
C ILE A 20 3.48 -8.39 21.12
N TYR A 21 4.18 -7.38 21.65
CA TYR A 21 4.66 -6.22 20.89
C TYR A 21 6.05 -6.44 20.30
N ASP A 22 6.75 -7.52 20.70
CA ASP A 22 8.05 -7.91 20.12
C ASP A 22 7.81 -8.67 18.81
N LEU A 23 7.51 -7.91 17.75
CA LEU A 23 7.19 -8.46 16.44
C LEU A 23 8.46 -8.94 15.72
N GLU A 24 8.53 -10.24 15.41
CA GLU A 24 9.51 -10.78 14.48
C GLU A 24 9.04 -10.56 13.03
N THR A 25 9.73 -9.69 12.30
CA THR A 25 9.43 -9.44 10.87
C THR A 25 10.52 -10.00 9.96
N HIS A 26 10.16 -10.36 8.73
CA HIS A 26 11.11 -10.83 7.71
C HIS A 26 11.84 -9.70 6.96
N SER A 27 11.41 -8.46 7.15
CA SER A 27 11.94 -7.27 6.48
C SER A 27 11.64 -6.02 7.33
N PRO A 28 12.46 -4.96 7.24
CA PRO A 28 12.01 -3.64 7.67
C PRO A 28 10.73 -3.26 6.90
N GLY A 29 9.79 -2.63 7.60
CA GLY A 29 8.61 -2.03 6.99
C GLY A 29 8.90 -0.66 6.36
N PRO A 30 7.93 -0.04 5.69
CA PRO A 30 8.05 1.33 5.21
C PRO A 30 8.37 2.28 6.37
N GLU A 31 9.36 3.15 6.20
CA GLU A 31 9.70 4.16 7.20
C GLU A 31 8.68 5.33 7.18
N GLY A 32 8.46 5.93 8.35
CA GLY A 32 7.58 7.10 8.52
C GLY A 32 6.23 6.76 9.14
N SER A 33 5.26 7.67 8.97
CA SER A 33 3.92 7.55 9.53
C SER A 33 2.87 7.93 8.49
N LEU A 34 1.77 7.18 8.42
CA LEU A 34 0.62 7.58 7.62
C LEU A 34 0.03 8.89 8.18
N PRO A 35 -0.40 9.83 7.31
CA PRO A 35 -0.94 11.13 7.74
C PRO A 35 -2.40 11.02 8.20
N LEU A 36 -2.72 10.00 9.01
CA LEU A 36 -4.06 9.75 9.52
C LEU A 36 -4.42 10.71 10.64
N THR A 37 -5.64 11.25 10.62
CA THR A 37 -6.22 12.00 11.75
C THR A 37 -7.29 11.18 12.46
N PRO A 38 -7.62 11.46 13.73
CA PRO A 38 -8.72 10.80 14.44
C PRO A 38 -10.05 10.90 13.69
N GLU A 39 -10.32 12.05 13.06
CA GLU A 39 -11.54 12.28 12.29
C GLU A 39 -11.60 11.39 11.05
N MET A 40 -10.46 11.16 10.38
CA MET A 40 -10.38 10.23 9.26
C MET A 40 -10.74 8.81 9.70
N LEU A 41 -10.18 8.35 10.81
CA LEU A 41 -10.44 7.01 11.33
C LEU A 41 -11.89 6.79 11.75
N LEU A 42 -12.55 7.85 12.23
CA LEU A 42 -13.95 7.79 12.67
C LEU A 42 -14.95 7.86 11.50
N ASN A 43 -14.61 8.58 10.43
CA ASN A 43 -15.59 8.98 9.42
C ASN A 43 -15.31 8.47 8.00
N LEU A 44 -14.07 8.12 7.66
CA LEU A 44 -13.77 7.60 6.33
C LEU A 44 -14.20 6.14 6.18
N PRO A 45 -14.58 5.71 4.97
CA PRO A 45 -14.67 4.31 4.64
C PRO A 45 -13.35 3.59 4.97
N SER A 46 -13.46 2.38 5.53
CA SER A 46 -12.30 1.54 5.83
C SER A 46 -11.40 1.31 4.60
N GLY A 47 -11.99 1.26 3.40
CA GLY A 47 -11.25 1.12 2.15
C GLY A 47 -10.25 2.25 1.91
N ASP A 48 -10.57 3.49 2.28
CA ASP A 48 -9.70 4.65 2.06
C ASP A 48 -8.50 4.62 3.02
N VAL A 49 -8.76 4.33 4.30
CA VAL A 49 -7.73 4.21 5.35
C VAL A 49 -6.80 3.01 5.08
N PHE A 50 -7.39 1.89 4.65
CA PHE A 50 -6.63 0.69 4.30
C PHE A 50 -5.80 0.88 3.03
N ALA A 51 -6.35 1.56 2.01
CA ALA A 51 -5.64 1.86 0.78
C ALA A 51 -4.32 2.60 1.05
N TRP A 52 -4.30 3.54 1.99
CA TRP A 52 -3.08 4.25 2.37
C TRP A 52 -1.99 3.35 2.98
N SER A 53 -2.39 2.41 3.83
CA SER A 53 -1.48 1.41 4.38
C SER A 53 -0.92 0.51 3.27
N HIS A 54 -1.76 0.14 2.30
CA HIS A 54 -1.37 -0.67 1.16
C HIS A 54 -0.42 0.08 0.22
N ASN A 55 -0.71 1.35 -0.09
CA ASN A 55 0.15 2.22 -0.92
C ASN A 55 1.55 2.33 -0.32
N ALA A 56 1.66 2.55 1.00
CA ALA A 56 2.95 2.55 1.69
C ALA A 56 3.66 1.20 1.59
N GLY A 57 2.93 0.08 1.75
CA GLY A 57 3.45 -1.27 1.57
C GLY A 57 3.93 -1.58 0.15
N MET A 58 3.36 -0.93 -0.87
CA MET A 58 3.80 -1.02 -2.26
C MET A 58 5.03 -0.15 -2.56
N GLY A 59 5.53 0.62 -1.57
CA GLY A 59 6.72 1.45 -1.69
C GLY A 59 6.46 2.94 -1.90
N TRP A 60 5.21 3.41 -1.78
CA TRP A 60 4.92 4.85 -1.79
C TRP A 60 5.39 5.49 -0.48
N ALA A 61 5.94 6.70 -0.56
CA ALA A 61 6.38 7.41 0.63
C ALA A 61 5.17 7.83 1.49
N PRO A 62 5.10 7.49 2.80
CA PRO A 62 3.93 7.82 3.62
C PRO A 62 3.59 9.32 3.68
N GLY A 63 4.61 10.19 3.62
CA GLY A 63 4.43 11.64 3.59
C GLY A 63 3.82 12.20 2.30
N GLU A 64 3.74 11.39 1.24
CA GLU A 64 3.13 11.75 -0.05
C GLU A 64 1.68 11.25 -0.17
N LEU A 65 1.14 10.63 0.88
CA LEU A 65 -0.28 10.25 0.94
C LEU A 65 -1.15 11.48 1.23
N ASN A 66 -2.46 11.38 0.99
CA ASN A 66 -3.42 12.50 1.12
C ASN A 66 -3.20 13.66 0.11
N ARG A 67 -2.38 13.43 -0.93
CA ARG A 67 -2.28 14.30 -2.11
C ARG A 67 -3.44 14.04 -3.06
N ARG A 68 -3.46 14.71 -4.22
CA ARG A 68 -4.47 14.42 -5.23
C ARG A 68 -4.14 13.08 -5.88
N GLU A 69 -5.08 12.15 -5.80
CA GLU A 69 -4.90 10.81 -6.36
C GLU A 69 -5.38 10.77 -7.83
N PHE A 70 -4.61 10.09 -8.69
CA PHE A 70 -4.92 9.92 -10.11
C PHE A 70 -4.88 8.44 -10.49
N LEU A 71 -5.85 8.01 -11.30
CA LEU A 71 -5.83 6.69 -11.92
C LEU A 71 -5.20 6.78 -13.31
N ILE A 72 -4.06 6.13 -13.50
CA ILE A 72 -3.49 5.88 -14.83
C ILE A 72 -3.86 4.46 -15.23
N LEU A 73 -4.79 4.33 -16.17
CA LEU A 73 -5.26 3.05 -16.69
C LEU A 73 -4.76 2.84 -18.12
N SER A 74 -4.32 1.61 -18.41
CA SER A 74 -3.74 1.26 -19.69
C SER A 74 -4.13 -0.14 -20.12
N THR A 75 -4.17 -0.33 -21.43
CA THR A 75 -4.33 -1.64 -22.06
C THR A 75 -3.00 -2.23 -22.49
N GLN A 76 -1.88 -1.80 -21.89
CA GLN A 76 -0.53 -2.20 -22.29
C GLN A 76 -0.40 -3.72 -22.49
N GLY A 77 0.14 -4.09 -23.64
CA GLY A 77 0.45 -5.46 -24.01
C GLY A 77 1.87 -5.55 -24.57
N GLY A 78 2.56 -6.64 -24.26
CA GLY A 78 4.00 -6.73 -24.51
C GLY A 78 4.83 -5.98 -23.46
N ILE A 79 6.12 -6.29 -23.43
CA ILE A 79 7.06 -5.84 -22.39
C ILE A 79 8.35 -5.40 -23.09
N ARG A 80 8.88 -4.25 -22.67
CA ARG A 80 10.14 -3.68 -23.14
C ARG A 80 11.15 -3.72 -22.01
N ALA A 81 12.39 -4.10 -22.32
CA ALA A 81 13.51 -3.99 -21.39
C ALA A 81 13.91 -2.52 -21.19
N PRO A 82 14.65 -2.18 -20.11
CA PRO A 82 15.14 -0.82 -19.88
C PRO A 82 16.02 -0.25 -21.01
N ASP A 83 16.76 -1.11 -21.73
CA ASP A 83 17.59 -0.72 -22.90
C ASP A 83 16.77 -0.49 -24.18
N GLY A 84 15.48 -0.80 -24.11
CA GLY A 84 14.51 -0.58 -25.15
C GLY A 84 14.23 -1.77 -26.06
N SER A 85 14.91 -2.90 -25.87
CA SER A 85 14.65 -4.14 -26.60
C SER A 85 13.31 -4.79 -26.20
N PRO A 86 12.63 -5.52 -27.11
CA PRO A 86 11.39 -6.21 -26.77
C PRO A 86 11.69 -7.48 -25.95
N ILE A 87 11.06 -7.61 -24.78
CA ILE A 87 11.02 -8.85 -23.98
C ILE A 87 9.83 -9.70 -24.43
N ALA A 88 8.69 -9.06 -24.69
CA ALA A 88 7.47 -9.70 -25.19
C ALA A 88 6.73 -8.77 -26.15
N LEU A 89 6.16 -9.33 -27.22
CA LEU A 89 5.36 -8.58 -28.18
C LEU A 89 3.88 -8.66 -27.82
N GLY A 90 3.15 -7.56 -28.02
CA GLY A 90 1.69 -7.56 -27.96
C GLY A 90 1.08 -8.22 -29.21
N TYR A 91 -0.10 -8.81 -29.06
CA TYR A 91 -0.83 -9.46 -30.18
C TYR A 91 -1.32 -8.49 -31.27
N HIS A 92 -1.41 -7.20 -30.96
CA HIS A 92 -1.80 -6.15 -31.90
C HIS A 92 -0.93 -4.91 -31.75
N THR A 93 -0.92 -4.08 -32.79
CA THR A 93 -0.03 -2.92 -32.96
C THR A 93 -0.35 -1.73 -32.04
N GLY A 94 -1.50 -1.73 -31.36
CA GLY A 94 -1.95 -0.65 -30.48
C GLY A 94 -1.27 -0.61 -29.10
N HIS A 95 -0.48 -1.63 -28.74
CA HIS A 95 0.19 -1.67 -27.46
C HIS A 95 1.54 -0.95 -27.42
N TRP A 96 2.01 -0.47 -28.57
CA TRP A 96 3.34 0.08 -28.68
C TRP A 96 3.52 1.30 -27.76
N GLU A 97 4.53 1.24 -26.90
CA GLU A 97 5.01 2.34 -26.04
C GLU A 97 4.02 2.94 -25.04
N VAL A 98 2.85 2.33 -24.82
CA VAL A 98 1.88 2.84 -23.84
C VAL A 98 2.48 2.92 -22.43
N GLY A 99 3.34 1.97 -22.04
CA GLY A 99 4.04 2.02 -20.76
C GLY A 99 4.94 3.25 -20.58
N LEU A 100 5.55 3.74 -21.67
CA LEU A 100 6.35 4.98 -21.65
C LEU A 100 5.45 6.21 -21.47
N LEU A 101 4.29 6.22 -22.13
CA LEU A 101 3.32 7.31 -21.98
C LEU A 101 2.75 7.36 -20.56
N MET A 102 2.48 6.20 -19.95
CA MET A 102 2.06 6.13 -18.54
C MET A 102 3.14 6.65 -17.60
N GLN A 103 4.40 6.26 -17.83
CA GLN A 103 5.53 6.74 -17.06
C GLN A 103 5.65 8.26 -17.16
N ALA A 104 5.64 8.80 -18.40
CA ALA A 104 5.72 10.23 -18.64
C ALA A 104 4.57 11.00 -17.96
N ALA A 105 3.35 10.47 -18.00
CA ALA A 105 2.21 11.08 -17.31
C ALA A 105 2.38 11.09 -15.79
N ALA A 106 2.87 10.00 -15.19
CA ALA A 106 3.13 9.92 -13.75
C ALA A 106 4.25 10.89 -13.30
N GLU A 107 5.31 11.01 -14.10
CA GLU A 107 6.40 11.96 -13.87
C GLU A 107 5.91 13.41 -13.96
N GLU A 108 5.10 13.74 -14.97
CA GLU A 108 4.51 15.08 -15.11
C GLU A 108 3.61 15.46 -13.92
N PHE A 109 2.77 14.55 -13.43
CA PHE A 109 1.95 14.82 -12.23
C PHE A 109 2.81 15.15 -11.02
N LYS A 110 3.93 14.43 -10.86
CA LYS A 110 4.87 14.68 -9.77
C LYS A 110 5.56 16.04 -9.92
N GLU A 111 6.01 16.40 -11.13
CA GLU A 111 6.64 17.70 -11.40
C GLU A 111 5.70 18.88 -11.15
N LEU A 112 4.42 18.72 -11.49
CA LEU A 112 3.37 19.72 -11.22
C LEU A 112 2.95 19.78 -9.75
N GLY A 113 3.56 18.95 -8.88
CA GLY A 113 3.25 18.91 -7.46
C GLY A 113 1.83 18.43 -7.18
N MET A 114 1.29 17.56 -8.04
CA MET A 114 -0.01 16.95 -7.81
C MET A 114 0.05 15.78 -6.83
#